data_AF-A0A1Q3E575-F1
#
_entry.id   AF-A0A1Q3E575-F1
#
_cell.length_a   1.000
_cell.length_b   1.000
_cell.length_c   1.000
_cell.angle_alpha   90.00
_cell.angle_beta   90.00
_cell.angle_gamma   90.00
#
_symmetry.space_group_name_H-M   'P 1'
#
loop_
_entity.id
_entity.type
_entity.pdbx_description
1 polymer ?
#
loop_
_entity_poly.entity_id
_entity_poly.type
_entity_poly.pdbx_seq_one_letter_code
_entity_poly.pdbx_strand_id
1 'polypeptide(L)'
;MEYSSVFLKARAITFSLISLISFIWVVVLCVDLFIQWSALGTSEKSFLAIMLLSNTLTLVLLLVLLILPFRPWLDGARLMLLLITHVGIASSFVVWNAKFTCPTKTADEEGVCRLLNIYILIANWIIPAALVVYALGLAVMLYKRRKLRAASSDLESSKPRQSRQSILPIMNPEDITHSSMSTPHISVISQQRRESLWGTNASSSPHHSTVENKRGSSAGRSRLSKPLPGWMYY
;
A
#
# COMPACT_ATOMS: atom_id res chain seq x y z
N MET A 1 -6.69 10.11 0.22
CA MET A 1 -5.53 10.40 -0.67
C MET A 1 -5.68 9.52 -1.88
N GLU A 2 -5.98 10.09 -3.03
CA GLU A 2 -6.07 9.35 -4.28
C GLU A 2 -4.64 8.89 -4.67
N TYR A 3 -4.49 7.59 -4.94
CA TYR A 3 -3.26 7.01 -5.48
C TYR A 3 -3.43 6.88 -6.98
N SER A 4 -2.34 7.04 -7.73
CA SER A 4 -2.38 6.80 -9.18
C SER A 4 -2.83 5.37 -9.46
N SER A 5 -3.78 5.20 -10.38
CA SER A 5 -4.29 3.90 -10.81
C SER A 5 -3.18 2.98 -11.34
N VAL A 6 -2.14 3.56 -11.92
CA VAL A 6 -0.94 2.84 -12.40
C VAL A 6 -0.22 2.16 -11.24
N PHE A 7 -0.13 2.81 -10.08
CA PHE A 7 0.53 2.23 -8.92
C PHE A 7 -0.23 1.03 -8.37
N LEU A 8 -1.56 1.15 -8.24
CA LEU A 8 -2.39 0.05 -7.75
C LEU A 8 -2.33 -1.17 -8.68
N LYS A 9 -2.32 -0.93 -10.01
CA LYS A 9 -2.12 -1.99 -11.01
C LYS A 9 -0.74 -2.65 -10.88
N ALA A 10 0.33 -1.85 -10.79
CA ALA A 10 1.69 -2.39 -10.64
C ALA A 10 1.85 -3.21 -9.35
N ARG A 11 1.27 -2.75 -8.23
CA ARG A 11 1.24 -3.48 -6.96
C ARG A 11 0.50 -4.82 -7.09
N ALA A 12 -0.69 -4.82 -7.71
CA ALA A 12 -1.46 -6.04 -7.93
C ALA A 12 -0.70 -7.05 -8.80
N ILE A 13 -0.07 -6.60 -9.88
CA ILE A 13 0.76 -7.45 -10.76
C ILE A 13 1.93 -8.03 -9.96
N THR A 14 2.66 -7.20 -9.22
CA THR A 14 3.83 -7.64 -8.45
C THR A 14 3.44 -8.67 -7.40
N PHE A 15 2.39 -8.42 -6.61
CA PHE A 15 1.91 -9.36 -5.60
C PHE A 15 1.34 -10.64 -6.21
N SER A 16 0.66 -10.55 -7.35
CA SER A 16 0.21 -11.74 -8.08
C SER A 16 1.38 -12.61 -8.53
N LEU A 17 2.44 -12.00 -9.10
CA LEU A 17 3.64 -12.74 -9.50
C LEU A 17 4.35 -13.38 -8.31
N ILE A 18 4.56 -12.64 -7.21
CA ILE A 18 5.18 -13.20 -6.00
C ILE A 18 4.31 -14.33 -5.41
N SER A 19 2.99 -14.17 -5.41
CA SER A 19 2.07 -15.20 -4.93
C SER A 19 2.11 -16.46 -5.79
N LEU A 20 2.20 -16.35 -7.12
CA LEU A 20 2.31 -17.49 -8.02
C LEU A 20 3.63 -18.24 -7.81
N ILE A 21 4.75 -17.52 -7.70
CA ILE A 21 6.06 -18.10 -7.42
C ILE A 21 6.05 -18.81 -6.06
N SER A 22 5.50 -18.16 -5.03
CA SER A 22 5.37 -18.75 -3.69
C SER A 22 4.47 -19.99 -3.69
N PHE A 23 3.38 -19.98 -4.44
CA PHE A 23 2.49 -21.14 -4.56
C PHE A 23 3.18 -22.34 -5.23
N ILE A 24 3.86 -22.11 -6.36
CA ILE A 24 4.65 -23.15 -7.03
C ILE A 24 5.69 -23.72 -6.06
N TRP A 25 6.34 -22.86 -5.28
CA TRP A 25 7.34 -23.27 -4.30
C TRP A 25 6.75 -24.13 -3.17
N VAL A 26 5.59 -23.75 -2.64
CA VAL A 26 4.87 -24.56 -1.64
C VAL A 26 4.55 -25.95 -2.20
N VAL A 27 4.10 -26.05 -3.46
CA VAL A 27 3.83 -27.34 -4.12
C VAL A 27 5.10 -28.19 -4.22
N VAL A 28 6.21 -27.60 -4.66
CA VAL A 28 7.51 -28.29 -4.74
C VAL A 28 7.96 -28.78 -3.37
N LEU A 29 7.92 -27.93 -2.33
CA LEU A 29 8.27 -28.30 -0.97
C LEU A 29 7.37 -29.41 -0.40
N CYS A 30 6.07 -29.39 -0.72
CA CYS A 30 5.17 -30.48 -0.35
C CYS A 30 5.59 -31.80 -1.00
N VAL A 31 5.85 -31.79 -2.32
CA VAL A 31 6.28 -32.98 -3.05
C VAL A 31 7.61 -33.50 -2.50
N ASP A 32 8.59 -32.63 -2.26
CA ASP A 32 9.88 -33.01 -1.66
C ASP A 32 9.70 -33.62 -0.27
N LEU A 33 8.86 -33.00 0.57
CA LEU A 33 8.55 -33.50 1.90
C LEU A 33 7.89 -34.88 1.86
N PHE A 34 7.00 -35.14 0.90
CA PHE A 34 6.37 -36.45 0.72
C PHE A 34 7.35 -37.51 0.23
N ILE A 35 8.18 -37.19 -0.77
CA ILE A 35 9.15 -38.14 -1.34
C ILE A 35 10.19 -38.52 -0.30
N GLN A 36 10.67 -37.57 0.49
CA GLN A 36 11.79 -37.78 1.40
C GLN A 36 11.35 -38.04 2.85
N TRP A 37 10.05 -38.12 3.14
CA TRP A 37 9.52 -38.26 4.51
C TRP A 37 10.12 -39.43 5.30
N SER A 38 10.39 -40.56 4.64
CA SER A 38 10.97 -41.74 5.29
C SER A 38 12.48 -41.62 5.51
N ALA A 39 13.17 -40.84 4.68
CA ALA A 39 14.62 -40.69 4.70
C ALA A 39 15.10 -39.58 5.64
N LEU A 40 14.30 -38.53 5.85
CA LEU A 40 14.71 -37.38 6.67
C LEU A 40 14.72 -37.69 8.17
N GLY A 41 15.73 -37.14 8.84
CA GLY A 41 15.79 -37.05 10.29
C GLY A 41 14.72 -36.11 10.86
N THR A 42 14.46 -36.23 12.17
CA THR A 42 13.44 -35.43 12.89
C THR A 42 13.72 -33.92 12.81
N SER A 43 15.00 -33.52 12.83
CA SER A 43 15.43 -32.13 12.70
C SER A 43 15.13 -31.56 11.31
N GLU A 44 15.43 -32.32 10.26
CA GLU A 44 15.19 -31.93 8.86
C GLU A 44 13.70 -31.80 8.56
N LYS A 45 12.90 -32.75 9.05
CA LYS A 45 11.43 -32.70 8.98
C LYS A 45 10.88 -31.44 9.61
N SER A 46 11.36 -31.12 10.82
CA SER A 46 10.94 -29.91 11.55
C SER A 46 11.33 -28.65 10.79
N PHE A 47 12.53 -28.64 10.20
CA PHE A 47 13.02 -27.52 9.40
C PHE A 47 12.21 -27.31 8.11
N LEU A 48 11.97 -28.37 7.33
CA LEU A 48 11.11 -28.31 6.15
C LEU A 48 9.69 -27.89 6.51
N ALA A 49 9.15 -28.37 7.63
CA ALA A 49 7.83 -27.96 8.11
C ALA A 49 7.79 -26.46 8.45
N ILE A 50 8.82 -25.91 9.10
CA ILE A 50 8.93 -24.47 9.37
C ILE A 50 9.04 -23.68 8.07
N MET A 51 9.85 -24.16 7.11
CA MET A 51 9.98 -23.54 5.80
C MET A 51 8.64 -23.53 5.04
N LEU A 52 7.93 -24.66 5.03
CA LEU A 52 6.59 -24.79 4.43
C LEU A 52 5.58 -23.87 5.10
N LEU A 53 5.57 -23.82 6.44
CA LEU A 53 4.70 -22.95 7.23
C LEU A 53 4.97 -21.48 6.92
N SER A 54 6.24 -21.07 6.84
CA SER A 54 6.62 -19.69 6.53
C SER A 54 6.20 -19.27 5.11
N ASN A 55 6.35 -20.16 4.13
CA ASN A 55 5.92 -19.92 2.75
C ASN A 55 4.39 -19.83 2.67
N THR A 56 3.68 -20.71 3.37
CA THR A 56 2.21 -20.67 3.46
C THR A 56 1.72 -19.38 4.12
N LEU A 57 2.33 -18.99 5.23
CA LEU A 57 2.03 -17.73 5.91
C LEU A 57 2.28 -16.52 5.00
N THR A 58 3.35 -16.57 4.20
CA THR A 58 3.68 -15.52 3.23
C THR A 58 2.62 -15.42 2.15
N LEU A 59 2.17 -16.54 1.61
CA LEU A 59 1.08 -16.59 0.63
C LEU A 59 -0.19 -15.96 1.22
N VAL A 60 -0.59 -16.36 2.42
CA VAL A 60 -1.76 -15.79 3.12
C VAL A 60 -1.59 -14.28 3.33
N LEU A 61 -0.43 -13.84 3.80
CA LEU A 61 -0.15 -12.41 4.02
C LEU A 61 -0.16 -11.61 2.72
N LEU A 62 0.36 -12.15 1.62
CA LEU A 62 0.32 -11.52 0.30
C LEU A 62 -1.12 -11.40 -0.24
N LEU A 63 -1.94 -12.44 -0.08
CA LEU A 63 -3.37 -12.39 -0.44
C LEU A 63 -4.11 -11.33 0.41
N VAL A 64 -3.84 -11.30 1.70
CA VAL A 64 -4.40 -10.30 2.62
C VAL A 64 -3.97 -8.88 2.22
N LEU A 65 -2.71 -8.69 1.82
CA LEU A 65 -2.17 -7.41 1.33
C LEU A 65 -2.76 -6.98 -0.02
N LEU A 66 -3.14 -7.95 -0.85
CA LEU A 66 -3.81 -7.72 -2.13
C LEU A 66 -5.26 -7.23 -1.93
N ILE A 67 -5.98 -7.79 -0.96
CA ILE A 67 -7.39 -7.47 -0.69
C ILE A 67 -7.53 -6.17 0.13
N LEU A 68 -6.64 -5.95 1.10
CA LEU A 68 -6.74 -4.79 2.00
C LEU A 68 -6.39 -3.46 1.29
N PRO A 69 -7.07 -2.36 1.66
CA PRO A 69 -6.75 -1.04 1.13
C PRO A 69 -5.31 -0.66 1.46
N PHE A 70 -4.64 -0.05 0.49
CA PHE A 70 -3.23 0.31 0.62
C PHE A 70 -3.00 1.33 1.74
N ARG A 71 -2.32 0.88 2.80
CA ARG A 71 -1.81 1.73 3.89
C ARG A 71 -0.28 1.62 3.90
N PRO A 72 0.47 2.67 3.46
CA PRO A 72 1.91 2.57 3.22
C PRO A 72 2.72 2.19 4.48
N TRP A 73 2.29 2.66 5.66
CA TRP A 73 2.99 2.36 6.92
C TRP A 73 2.80 0.90 7.34
N LEU A 74 1.57 0.39 7.22
CA LEU A 74 1.23 -1.00 7.57
C LEU A 74 1.80 -1.99 6.54
N ASP A 75 1.77 -1.64 5.25
CA ASP A 75 2.39 -2.41 4.17
C ASP A 75 3.89 -2.52 4.41
N GLY A 76 4.56 -1.40 4.72
CA GLY A 76 5.98 -1.38 5.07
C GLY A 76 6.33 -2.28 6.26
N ALA A 77 5.56 -2.20 7.35
CA ALA A 77 5.79 -3.04 8.54
C ALA A 77 5.63 -4.55 8.24
N ARG A 78 4.58 -4.91 7.48
CA ARG A 78 4.32 -6.31 7.08
C ARG A 78 5.41 -6.85 6.15
N LEU A 79 5.88 -6.04 5.20
CA LEU A 79 6.99 -6.41 4.32
C LEU A 79 8.29 -6.60 5.08
N MET A 80 8.59 -5.72 6.04
CA MET A 80 9.79 -5.86 6.87
C MET A 80 9.73 -7.11 7.74
N LEU A 81 8.57 -7.43 8.32
CA LEU A 81 8.36 -8.66 9.08
C LEU A 81 8.55 -9.90 8.19
N LEU A 82 7.97 -9.90 6.98
CA LEU A 82 8.17 -10.96 6.00
C LEU A 82 9.64 -11.11 5.61
N LEU A 83 10.32 -10.00 5.33
CA LEU A 83 11.72 -10.00 4.94
C LEU A 83 12.62 -10.55 6.05
N ILE A 84 12.44 -10.09 7.30
CA ILE A 84 13.21 -10.58 8.45
C ILE A 84 12.96 -12.08 8.66
N THR A 85 11.71 -12.54 8.53
CA THR A 85 11.37 -13.95 8.67
C THR A 85 12.07 -14.80 7.62
N HIS A 86 11.98 -14.41 6.34
CA HIS A 86 12.60 -15.17 5.25
C HIS A 86 14.12 -15.13 5.28
N VAL A 87 14.72 -13.96 5.53
CA VAL A 87 16.18 -13.83 5.69
C VAL A 87 16.65 -14.63 6.89
N GLY A 88 15.90 -14.63 8.00
CA GLY A 88 16.20 -15.43 9.19
C GLY A 88 16.17 -16.93 8.91
N ILE A 89 15.15 -17.42 8.20
CA ILE A 89 15.05 -18.83 7.80
C ILE A 89 16.15 -19.20 6.80
N ALA A 90 16.43 -18.35 5.81
CA ALA A 90 17.51 -18.58 4.84
C ALA A 90 18.88 -18.60 5.51
N SER A 91 19.15 -17.68 6.43
CA SER A 91 20.41 -17.63 7.18
C SER A 91 20.54 -18.84 8.10
N SER A 92 19.44 -19.21 8.79
CA SER A 92 19.40 -20.42 9.62
C SER A 92 19.68 -21.67 8.78
N PHE A 93 19.14 -21.73 7.55
CA PHE A 93 19.41 -22.82 6.62
C PHE A 93 20.88 -22.90 6.27
N VAL A 94 21.53 -21.80 5.89
CA VAL A 94 22.96 -21.79 5.55
C VAL A 94 23.81 -22.32 6.70
N VAL A 95 23.49 -21.92 7.94
CA VAL A 95 24.21 -22.38 9.14
C VAL A 95 23.96 -23.86 9.44
N TRP A 96 22.73 -24.34 9.25
CA TRP A 96 22.38 -25.75 9.49
C TRP A 96 22.84 -26.69 8.36
N ASN A 97 22.89 -26.19 7.13
CA ASN A 97 23.21 -26.93 5.93
C ASN A 97 24.59 -27.59 6.02
N ALA A 98 25.57 -26.88 6.57
CA ALA A 98 26.91 -27.42 6.80
C ALA A 98 26.95 -28.66 7.70
N LYS A 99 25.89 -28.93 8.48
CA LYS A 99 25.78 -30.10 9.36
C LYS A 99 24.97 -31.25 8.76
N PHE A 100 24.30 -31.06 7.63
CA PHE A 100 23.56 -32.13 6.95
C PHE A 100 24.55 -32.99 6.16
N THR A 101 25.08 -34.01 6.82
CA THR A 101 25.80 -35.09 6.14
C THR A 101 24.79 -36.01 5.46
N CYS A 102 24.77 -36.03 4.12
CA CYS A 102 23.93 -36.95 3.36
C CYS A 102 24.31 -38.39 3.78
N PRO A 103 23.37 -39.22 4.28
CA PRO A 103 23.67 -40.60 4.68
C PRO A 103 24.07 -41.39 3.44
N THR A 104 25.38 -41.62 3.29
CA THR A 104 26.02 -42.20 2.11
C THR A 104 25.64 -43.67 1.93
N LYS A 105 25.06 -44.02 0.76
CA LYS A 105 25.10 -45.39 0.24
C LYS A 105 25.72 -45.49 -1.16
N THR A 106 25.60 -44.46 -1.98
CA THR A 106 26.21 -44.40 -3.33
C THR A 106 26.66 -42.98 -3.70
N ALA A 107 27.63 -42.85 -4.63
CA ALA A 107 28.14 -41.55 -5.07
C ALA A 107 27.08 -40.70 -5.81
N ASP A 108 26.14 -41.35 -6.50
CA ASP A 108 25.04 -40.67 -7.21
C ASP A 108 24.04 -40.03 -6.24
N GLU A 109 23.72 -40.69 -5.12
CA GLU A 109 22.81 -40.15 -4.10
C GLU A 109 23.38 -38.91 -3.41
N GLU A 110 24.70 -38.85 -3.19
CA GLU A 110 25.36 -37.67 -2.62
C GLU A 110 25.22 -36.45 -3.55
N GLY A 111 25.42 -36.67 -4.85
CA GLY A 111 25.26 -35.63 -5.87
C GLY A 111 23.86 -35.04 -5.89
N VAL A 112 22.83 -35.89 -5.90
CA VAL A 112 21.42 -35.46 -5.90
C VAL A 112 21.05 -34.72 -4.61
N CYS A 113 21.47 -35.24 -3.46
CA CYS A 113 21.24 -34.62 -2.14
C CYS A 113 21.83 -33.20 -2.09
N ARG A 114 23.09 -33.04 -2.52
CA ARG A 114 23.76 -31.73 -2.54
C ARG A 114 23.12 -30.76 -3.54
N LEU A 115 22.72 -31.26 -4.72
CA LEU A 115 22.06 -30.44 -5.73
C LEU A 115 20.71 -29.92 -5.23
N LEU A 116 19.91 -30.78 -4.60
CA LEU A 116 18.60 -30.41 -4.04
C LEU A 116 18.73 -29.39 -2.91
N ASN A 117 19.73 -29.56 -2.05
CA ASN A 117 20.04 -28.64 -0.98
C ASN A 117 20.45 -27.24 -1.51
N ILE A 118 21.28 -27.20 -2.56
CA ILE A 118 21.61 -25.94 -3.26
C ILE A 118 20.37 -25.32 -3.92
N TYR A 119 19.50 -26.14 -4.52
CA TYR A 119 18.28 -25.65 -5.16
C TYR A 119 17.31 -25.02 -4.15
N ILE A 120 17.10 -25.68 -3.00
CA ILE A 120 16.32 -25.12 -1.88
C ILE A 120 16.95 -23.81 -1.41
N LEU A 121 18.27 -23.75 -1.28
CA LEU A 121 18.97 -22.53 -0.90
C LEU A 121 18.68 -21.39 -1.87
N ILE A 122 18.93 -21.60 -3.18
CA ILE A 122 18.70 -20.59 -4.22
C ILE A 122 17.25 -20.13 -4.21
N ALA A 123 16.30 -21.08 -4.18
CA ALA A 123 14.89 -20.77 -4.22
C ALA A 123 14.42 -20.00 -2.98
N ASN A 124 14.96 -20.30 -1.80
CA ASN A 124 14.65 -19.57 -0.58
C ASN A 124 15.15 -18.12 -0.61
N TRP A 125 16.12 -17.78 -1.47
CA TRP A 125 16.55 -16.39 -1.70
C TRP A 125 15.69 -15.63 -2.70
N ILE A 126 14.91 -16.30 -3.55
CA ILE A 126 14.06 -15.66 -4.57
C ILE A 126 13.00 -14.78 -3.90
N ILE A 127 12.34 -15.28 -2.86
CA ILE A 127 11.27 -14.55 -2.15
C ILE A 127 11.83 -13.30 -1.45
N PRO A 128 12.89 -13.37 -0.61
CA PRO A 128 13.58 -12.19 -0.09
C PRO A 128 13.99 -11.20 -1.17
N ALA A 129 14.61 -11.66 -2.26
CA ALA A 129 15.07 -10.78 -3.33
C ALA A 129 13.89 -10.03 -3.98
N ALA A 130 12.78 -10.73 -4.26
CA ALA A 130 11.57 -10.11 -4.78
C ALA A 130 10.96 -9.09 -3.80
N LEU A 131 10.95 -9.40 -2.50
CA LEU A 131 10.49 -8.48 -1.45
C LEU A 131 11.38 -7.23 -1.35
N VAL A 132 12.71 -7.38 -1.47
CA VAL A 132 13.66 -6.25 -1.48
C VAL A 132 13.43 -5.36 -2.69
N VAL A 133 13.28 -5.93 -3.89
CA VAL A 133 12.99 -5.17 -5.11
C VAL A 133 11.69 -4.39 -4.96
N TYR A 134 10.63 -5.02 -4.42
CA TYR A 134 9.37 -4.34 -4.16
C TYR A 134 9.51 -3.23 -3.11
N ALA A 135 10.22 -3.49 -2.00
CA ALA A 135 10.48 -2.50 -0.96
C ALA A 135 11.27 -1.30 -1.48
N LEU A 136 12.28 -1.53 -2.33
CA LEU A 136 13.04 -0.47 -2.99
C LEU A 136 12.16 0.36 -3.93
N GLY A 137 11.31 -0.29 -4.73
CA GLY A 137 10.33 0.39 -5.57
C GLY A 137 9.38 1.27 -4.77
N LEU A 138 8.89 0.77 -3.63
CA LEU A 138 8.06 1.53 -2.70
C LEU A 138 8.82 2.73 -2.11
N ALA A 139 10.07 2.53 -1.68
CA ALA A 139 10.92 3.59 -1.13
C ALA A 139 11.18 4.71 -2.15
N VAL A 140 11.55 4.35 -3.39
CA VAL A 140 11.80 5.31 -4.49
C VAL A 140 10.54 6.12 -4.79
N MET A 141 9.38 5.49 -4.82
CA MET A 141 8.11 6.17 -5.08
C MET A 141 7.73 7.13 -3.94
N LEU A 142 7.88 6.71 -2.68
CA LEU A 142 7.65 7.56 -1.52
C LEU A 142 8.61 8.76 -1.52
N TYR A 143 9.87 8.54 -1.89
CA TYR A 143 10.87 9.59 -2.04
C TYR A 143 10.47 10.59 -3.13
N LYS A 144 10.11 10.13 -4.34
CA LYS A 144 9.63 10.99 -5.44
C LYS A 144 8.41 11.80 -5.02
N ARG A 145 7.45 11.19 -4.32
CA ARG A 145 6.24 11.88 -3.84
C ARG A 145 6.55 12.94 -2.81
N ARG A 146 7.46 12.67 -1.87
CA ARG A 146 7.94 13.66 -0.89
C ARG A 146 8.61 14.83 -1.58
N LYS A 147 9.47 14.56 -2.58
CA LYS A 147 10.14 15.59 -3.38
C LYS A 147 9.15 16.48 -4.14
N LEU A 148 8.13 15.90 -4.78
CA LEU A 148 7.09 16.66 -5.48
C LEU A 148 6.28 17.56 -4.53
N ARG A 149 5.95 17.06 -3.32
CA ARG A 149 5.24 17.86 -2.31
C ARG A 149 6.10 19.03 -1.81
N ALA A 150 7.38 18.78 -1.52
CA ALA A 150 8.30 19.83 -1.11
C ALA A 150 8.41 20.93 -2.19
N ALA A 151 8.59 20.54 -3.45
CA ALA A 151 8.66 21.49 -4.56
C ALA A 151 7.36 22.31 -4.75
N SER A 152 6.18 21.72 -4.51
CA SER A 152 4.91 22.45 -4.58
C SER A 152 4.74 23.46 -3.45
N SER A 153 5.27 23.17 -2.25
CA SER A 153 5.17 24.09 -1.10
C SER A 153 6.00 25.36 -1.31
N ASP A 154 7.15 25.26 -1.97
CA ASP A 154 8.01 26.42 -2.27
C ASP A 154 7.40 27.33 -3.35
N LEU A 155 6.65 26.75 -4.29
CA LEU A 155 5.94 27.52 -5.32
C LEU A 155 4.75 28.32 -4.75
N GLU A 156 4.09 27.80 -3.71
CA GLU A 156 3.01 28.52 -3.03
C GLU A 156 3.57 29.62 -2.09
N SER A 157 4.74 29.39 -1.49
CA SER A 157 5.42 30.39 -0.65
C SER A 157 6.02 31.55 -1.44
N SER A 158 6.29 31.38 -2.73
CA SER A 158 6.84 32.41 -3.62
C SER A 158 5.79 33.24 -4.34
N LYS A 159 4.49 32.97 -4.13
CA LYS A 159 3.46 33.95 -4.46
C LYS A 159 3.76 35.17 -3.59
N PRO A 160 4.26 36.29 -4.17
CA PRO A 160 4.62 37.44 -3.37
C PRO A 160 3.41 37.75 -2.52
N ARG A 161 3.61 37.95 -1.21
CA ARG A 161 2.65 38.64 -0.36
C ARG A 161 2.36 39.92 -1.11
N GLN A 162 1.34 39.89 -1.96
CA GLN A 162 0.77 41.05 -2.59
C GLN A 162 0.34 41.82 -1.37
N SER A 163 1.17 42.81 -1.04
CA SER A 163 1.03 43.68 0.09
C SER A 163 -0.44 43.99 0.12
N ARG A 164 -1.15 43.39 1.09
CA ARG A 164 -2.46 43.89 1.47
C ARG A 164 -2.11 45.29 1.91
N GLN A 165 -2.17 46.23 0.98
CA GLN A 165 -2.40 47.61 1.28
C GLN A 165 -3.56 47.54 2.25
N SER A 166 -3.22 47.79 3.50
CA SER A 166 -4.12 47.95 4.61
C SER A 166 -5.01 49.13 4.23
N ILE A 167 -6.00 48.88 3.39
CA ILE A 167 -7.20 49.70 3.29
C ILE A 167 -7.93 49.37 4.59
N LEU A 168 -7.45 49.98 5.68
CA LEU A 168 -8.26 50.21 6.85
C LEU A 168 -9.53 50.87 6.32
N PRO A 169 -10.71 50.29 6.54
CA PRO A 169 -11.93 51.05 6.35
C PRO A 169 -11.83 52.23 7.31
N ILE A 170 -11.64 53.43 6.77
CA ILE A 170 -11.83 54.67 7.52
C ILE A 170 -13.28 54.60 7.98
N MET A 171 -13.44 54.38 9.27
CA MET A 171 -14.71 54.40 9.95
C MET A 171 -15.16 55.86 9.93
N ASN A 172 -16.07 56.20 9.02
CA ASN A 172 -16.70 57.51 9.02
C ASN A 172 -17.70 57.53 10.18
N PRO A 173 -17.57 58.43 11.17
CA PRO A 173 -18.38 58.42 12.38
C PRO A 173 -19.69 59.20 12.17
N GLU A 174 -20.50 58.83 11.18
CA GLU A 174 -21.84 59.39 11.00
C GLU A 174 -22.76 58.31 10.45
N ASP A 175 -23.35 57.51 11.35
CA ASP A 175 -24.70 56.93 11.20
C ASP A 175 -25.00 56.03 12.40
N ILE A 176 -25.26 56.68 13.53
CA ILE A 176 -26.09 56.09 14.58
C ILE A 176 -27.53 56.29 14.11
N THR A 177 -28.12 55.29 13.47
CA THR A 177 -29.58 55.20 13.39
C THR A 177 -30.01 53.76 13.62
N HIS A 178 -30.64 53.60 14.78
CA HIS A 178 -31.38 52.46 15.29
C HIS A 178 -32.20 51.73 14.21
N SER A 179 -32.23 50.39 14.26
CA SER A 179 -33.49 49.64 14.20
C SER A 179 -33.34 48.13 14.43
N SER A 180 -34.03 47.73 15.50
CA SER A 180 -34.91 46.56 15.63
C SER A 180 -34.34 45.13 15.57
N MET A 181 -34.41 44.51 16.74
CA MET A 181 -34.58 43.08 16.97
C MET A 181 -35.71 42.50 16.09
N SER A 182 -35.42 41.40 15.38
CA SER A 182 -36.38 40.30 15.26
C SER A 182 -35.67 38.98 15.02
N THR A 183 -35.96 38.04 15.91
CA THR A 183 -35.61 36.62 15.97
C THR A 183 -35.99 35.85 14.70
N PRO A 184 -35.19 34.87 14.25
CA PRO A 184 -35.68 33.88 13.29
C PRO A 184 -35.93 32.50 13.92
N HIS A 185 -37.13 32.03 13.57
CA HIS A 185 -37.73 30.73 13.68
C HIS A 185 -36.81 29.50 13.51
N ILE A 186 -37.06 28.53 14.39
CA ILE A 186 -36.81 27.11 14.21
C ILE A 186 -37.69 26.61 13.04
N SER A 187 -37.08 25.99 12.03
CA SER A 187 -37.81 25.06 11.16
C SER A 187 -37.01 23.77 10.98
N VAL A 188 -37.61 22.73 11.54
CA VAL A 188 -37.34 21.32 11.34
C VAL A 188 -37.85 20.96 9.95
N ILE A 189 -36.98 20.48 9.05
CA ILE A 189 -37.42 19.77 7.84
C ILE A 189 -36.64 18.47 7.72
N SER A 190 -37.34 17.41 8.07
CA SER A 190 -37.12 16.03 7.66
C SER A 190 -37.34 15.87 6.16
N GLN A 191 -36.37 15.31 5.44
CA GLN A 191 -36.54 14.80 4.08
C GLN A 191 -35.70 13.51 3.99
N GLN A 192 -36.21 12.35 4.38
CA GLN A 192 -37.17 11.51 3.66
C GLN A 192 -36.81 11.28 2.19
N ARG A 193 -36.25 10.08 1.94
CA ARG A 193 -36.61 9.16 0.86
C ARG A 193 -36.22 9.56 -0.58
N ARG A 194 -35.29 8.80 -1.16
CA ARG A 194 -35.57 8.02 -2.38
C ARG A 194 -34.48 7.00 -2.66
N GLU A 195 -34.86 5.74 -2.47
CA GLU A 195 -34.39 4.63 -3.29
C GLU A 195 -34.97 4.76 -4.71
N SER A 196 -34.14 4.50 -5.71
CA SER A 196 -34.50 4.06 -7.08
C SER A 196 -33.16 3.72 -7.75
N LEU A 197 -32.72 2.46 -7.80
CA LEU A 197 -33.17 1.36 -8.65
C LEU A 197 -33.27 1.71 -10.15
N TRP A 198 -32.30 1.16 -10.89
CA TRP A 198 -32.29 0.78 -12.31
C TRP A 198 -32.30 1.86 -13.39
N GLY A 199 -31.40 1.69 -14.36
CA GLY A 199 -31.34 2.49 -15.58
C GLY A 199 -30.06 2.28 -16.37
N THR A 200 -29.92 1.10 -16.98
CA THR A 200 -29.17 0.92 -18.22
C THR A 200 -29.57 2.00 -19.24
N ASN A 201 -28.60 2.58 -19.95
CA ASN A 201 -28.63 2.68 -21.41
C ASN A 201 -27.33 3.29 -21.95
N ALA A 202 -26.72 2.55 -22.85
CA ALA A 202 -25.77 3.05 -23.83
C ALA A 202 -26.49 3.92 -24.86
N SER A 203 -25.88 5.01 -25.30
CA SER A 203 -25.92 5.45 -26.71
C SER A 203 -24.98 6.63 -26.95
N SER A 204 -24.32 6.53 -28.10
CA SER A 204 -23.49 7.47 -28.84
C SER A 204 -24.01 8.91 -28.97
N SER A 205 -23.10 9.89 -28.96
CA SER A 205 -22.69 10.70 -30.15
C SER A 205 -22.06 12.03 -29.72
N PRO A 206 -21.08 12.59 -30.46
CA PRO A 206 -20.39 13.82 -30.10
C PRO A 206 -21.06 15.04 -30.75
N HIS A 207 -21.27 16.13 -30.01
CA HIS A 207 -21.43 17.44 -30.63
C HIS A 207 -20.91 18.58 -29.76
N HIS A 208 -20.11 19.39 -30.45
CA HIS A 208 -19.61 20.72 -30.17
C HIS A 208 -20.67 21.68 -29.62
N SER A 209 -20.35 22.43 -28.56
CA SER A 209 -20.82 23.82 -28.43
C SER A 209 -19.95 24.65 -27.47
N THR A 210 -19.46 25.70 -28.08
CA THR A 210 -18.71 26.88 -27.67
C THR A 210 -19.48 27.75 -26.64
N VAL A 211 -18.72 28.41 -25.75
CA VAL A 211 -19.01 29.71 -25.09
C VAL A 211 -20.24 29.79 -24.16
N GLU A 212 -19.99 29.95 -22.85
CA GLU A 212 -20.47 31.17 -22.16
C GLU A 212 -19.77 31.45 -20.83
N ASN A 213 -19.56 32.74 -20.64
CA ASN A 213 -18.84 33.44 -19.60
C ASN A 213 -19.76 33.61 -18.37
N LYS A 214 -19.35 33.17 -17.17
CA LYS A 214 -20.02 33.65 -15.94
C LYS A 214 -19.03 33.89 -14.82
N ARG A 215 -18.58 35.14 -14.75
CA ARG A 215 -18.01 35.77 -13.55
C ARG A 215 -19.01 35.63 -12.42
N GLY A 216 -18.74 34.74 -11.49
CA GLY A 216 -19.39 34.64 -10.18
C GLY A 216 -18.34 34.87 -9.10
N SER A 217 -18.07 36.14 -8.78
CA SER A 217 -17.30 36.54 -7.62
C SER A 217 -18.09 36.26 -6.34
N SER A 218 -17.94 35.04 -5.82
CA SER A 218 -18.39 34.67 -4.47
C SER A 218 -17.36 35.14 -3.46
N ALA A 219 -17.60 36.33 -2.92
CA ALA A 219 -16.99 36.80 -1.69
C ALA A 219 -17.61 36.01 -0.51
N GLY A 220 -16.89 34.99 -0.03
CA GLY A 220 -17.37 34.09 1.01
C GLY A 220 -16.34 33.83 2.10
N ARG A 221 -16.34 34.70 3.12
CA ARG A 221 -15.88 34.51 4.50
C ARG A 221 -14.75 33.49 4.73
N SER A 222 -13.53 34.01 4.83
CA SER A 222 -12.38 33.33 5.42
C SER A 222 -12.62 33.04 6.91
N ARG A 223 -13.22 31.89 7.22
CA ARG A 223 -13.22 31.35 8.59
C ARG A 223 -11.86 30.74 8.89
N LEU A 224 -11.17 31.37 9.84
CA LEU A 224 -9.83 31.05 10.30
C LEU A 224 -9.85 29.88 11.30
N SER A 225 -10.47 28.76 10.94
CA SER A 225 -10.41 27.53 11.73
C SER A 225 -9.62 26.49 10.96
N LYS A 226 -8.32 26.40 11.23
CA LYS A 226 -7.51 25.28 10.72
C LYS A 226 -8.04 24.00 11.39
N PRO A 227 -8.58 23.03 10.66
CA PRO A 227 -8.98 21.76 11.25
C PRO A 227 -7.73 21.06 11.80
N LEU A 228 -7.85 20.48 13.00
CA LEU A 228 -6.80 19.66 13.58
C LEU A 228 -6.49 18.49 12.66
N PRO A 229 -5.22 18.12 12.50
CA PRO A 229 -4.83 17.09 11.56
C PRO A 229 -5.36 15.73 12.05
N GLY A 230 -6.12 15.05 11.17
CA GLY A 230 -6.89 13.84 11.51
C GLY A 230 -6.09 12.58 11.89
N TRP A 231 -4.77 12.69 12.11
CA TRP A 231 -3.95 11.59 12.65
C TRP A 231 -4.01 11.51 14.18
N MET A 232 -4.63 12.46 14.86
CA MET A 232 -4.79 12.44 16.33
C MET A 232 -5.89 11.50 16.86
N TYR A 233 -6.67 10.86 15.98
CA TYR A 233 -7.82 10.02 16.36
C TYR A 233 -7.61 8.51 16.12
N TYR A 234 -6.37 8.04 15.95
CA TYR A 234 -6.06 6.63 15.75
C TYR A 234 -4.88 6.18 16.58
#